data_AF-A0A5C5XIV4-F1
#
_entry.id   AF-A0A5C5XIV4-F1
#
_cell.length_a   1.000
_cell.length_b   1.000
_cell.length_c   1.000
_cell.angle_alpha   90.00
_cell.angle_beta   90.00
_cell.angle_gamma   90.00
#
_symmetry.space_group_name_H-M   'P 1'
#
loop_
_entity.id
_entity.type
_entity.pdbx_description
1 polymer ?
#
loop_
_entity_poly.entity_id
_entity_poly.type
_entity_poly.pdbx_seq_one_letter_code
_entity_poly.pdbx_strand_id
1 'polypeptide(L)'
;MISGCAAMQMRPRASATVPNPLVVSATSQEVAWERVIDVLHGFHFEIERENRQARTIETKYRTGSGLLEPWHKESVGWSNRLESTLQTIRRKVVITVSPVKSGGHAIQVVALKELEDIDAITANSPGGATFQETSPLQRDLTPVLGQSRPSGWIPQGRDLDLERAILLELQAQ
;
A
#
# COMPACT_ATOMS: atom_id res chain seq x y z
N MET A 1 15.21 16.27 46.32
CA MET A 1 14.42 15.58 45.27
C MET A 1 13.77 16.64 44.38
N ILE A 2 13.30 16.27 43.18
CA ILE A 2 12.82 17.10 42.04
C ILE A 2 13.96 17.26 41.00
N SER A 3 14.22 16.28 40.13
CA SER A 3 13.46 15.88 38.92
C SER A 3 13.43 16.98 37.85
N GLY A 4 14.40 16.92 36.94
CA GLY A 4 14.46 17.74 35.73
C GLY A 4 14.09 16.88 34.51
N CYS A 5 12.96 17.19 33.89
CA CYS A 5 12.45 16.51 32.70
C CYS A 5 13.41 16.68 31.52
N ALA A 6 13.98 15.57 31.05
CA ALA A 6 14.62 15.50 29.75
C ALA A 6 13.53 15.66 28.68
N ALA A 7 13.45 16.84 28.08
CA ALA A 7 12.66 17.05 26.88
C ALA A 7 13.25 16.18 25.75
N MET A 8 12.62 15.04 25.51
CA MET A 8 12.83 14.22 24.32
C MET A 8 12.56 15.12 23.10
N GLN A 9 13.62 15.62 22.48
CA GLN A 9 13.54 16.38 21.24
C GLN A 9 13.07 15.42 20.15
N MET A 10 11.75 15.27 19.99
CA MET A 10 11.16 14.77 18.76
C MET A 10 11.50 15.79 17.67
N ARG A 11 12.63 15.57 16.98
CA ARG A 11 12.89 16.25 15.72
C ARG A 11 11.76 15.85 14.78
N PRO A 12 10.91 16.78 14.31
CA PRO A 12 10.02 16.46 13.22
C PRO A 12 10.89 16.08 12.03
N ARG A 13 10.78 14.83 11.57
CA ARG A 13 11.47 14.38 10.36
C ARG A 13 10.89 15.24 9.23
N ALA A 14 11.65 16.23 8.77
CA ALA A 14 11.27 17.02 7.60
C ALA A 14 10.85 16.02 6.51
N SER A 15 9.69 16.25 5.88
CA SER A 15 9.24 15.44 4.74
C SER A 15 10.22 15.62 3.59
N ALA A 16 11.31 14.87 3.63
CA ALA A 16 12.26 14.79 2.54
C ALA A 16 11.52 14.18 1.37
N THR A 17 11.29 14.98 0.33
CA THR A 17 10.73 14.48 -0.92
C THR A 17 11.80 13.62 -1.58
N VAL A 18 11.61 12.31 -1.54
CA VAL A 18 12.52 11.34 -2.17
C VAL A 18 12.10 11.13 -3.63
N PRO A 19 13.02 11.19 -4.60
CA PRO A 19 12.70 10.92 -5.99
C PRO A 19 12.36 9.44 -6.20
N ASN A 20 11.42 9.18 -7.11
CA ASN A 20 11.10 7.85 -7.61
C ASN A 20 11.33 7.86 -9.13
N PRO A 21 12.33 7.16 -9.67
CA PRO A 21 13.22 6.19 -9.01
C PRO A 21 14.31 6.81 -8.13
N LEU A 22 14.70 6.10 -7.06
CA LEU A 22 15.81 6.46 -6.17
C LEU A 22 17.08 5.72 -6.58
N VAL A 23 18.19 6.44 -6.74
CA VAL A 23 19.49 5.81 -7.00
C VAL A 23 20.18 5.50 -5.67
N VAL A 24 20.43 4.21 -5.41
CA VAL A 24 21.18 3.75 -4.25
C VAL A 24 22.58 3.30 -4.66
N SER A 25 23.58 3.64 -3.84
CA SER A 25 24.94 3.13 -3.99
C SER A 25 25.01 1.72 -3.41
N ALA A 26 25.11 0.71 -4.27
CA ALA A 26 25.32 -0.67 -3.85
C ALA A 26 26.44 -1.29 -4.69
N THR A 27 27.30 -2.07 -4.03
CA THR A 27 28.47 -2.72 -4.64
C THR A 27 28.09 -3.68 -5.76
N SER A 28 26.96 -4.37 -5.62
CA SER A 28 26.42 -5.29 -6.61
C SER A 28 24.89 -5.20 -6.67
N GLN A 29 24.32 -5.71 -7.76
CA GLN A 29 22.87 -5.81 -7.90
C GLN A 29 22.27 -6.69 -6.80
N GLU A 30 22.99 -7.73 -6.38
CA GLU A 30 22.55 -8.63 -5.31
C GLU A 30 22.41 -7.90 -3.98
N VAL A 31 23.37 -7.05 -3.63
CA VAL A 31 23.29 -6.25 -2.40
C VAL A 31 22.11 -5.27 -2.45
N ALA A 32 21.85 -4.65 -3.61
CA ALA A 32 20.67 -3.80 -3.76
C ALA A 32 19.37 -4.61 -3.62
N TRP A 33 19.34 -5.84 -4.15
CA TRP A 33 18.19 -6.72 -4.08
C TRP A 33 17.87 -7.14 -2.65
N GLU A 34 18.86 -7.62 -1.90
CA GLU A 34 18.67 -8.05 -0.52
C GLU A 34 18.22 -6.89 0.37
N ARG A 35 18.77 -5.68 0.18
CA ARG A 35 18.28 -4.46 0.86
C ARG A 35 16.81 -4.19 0.59
N VAL A 36 16.36 -4.37 -0.66
CA VAL A 36 14.95 -4.21 -1.01
C VAL A 36 14.09 -5.24 -0.30
N ILE A 37 14.51 -6.50 -0.26
CA ILE A 37 13.84 -7.58 0.48
C ILE A 37 13.74 -7.23 1.97
N ASP A 38 14.84 -6.81 2.60
CA ASP A 38 14.88 -6.46 4.02
C ASP A 38 13.92 -5.31 4.34
N VAL A 39 13.88 -4.27 3.50
CA VAL A 39 12.92 -3.17 3.66
C VAL A 39 11.49 -3.68 3.53
N LEU A 40 11.16 -4.45 2.50
CA LEU A 40 9.81 -5.01 2.32
C LEU A 40 9.37 -5.85 3.52
N HIS A 41 10.27 -6.68 4.06
CA HIS A 41 10.01 -7.44 5.28
C HIS A 41 9.83 -6.55 6.51
N GLY A 42 10.57 -5.44 6.62
CA GLY A 42 10.39 -4.43 7.68
C GLY A 42 9.02 -3.74 7.62
N PHE A 43 8.44 -3.62 6.42
CA PHE A 43 7.05 -3.20 6.23
C PHE A 43 6.06 -4.37 6.35
N HIS A 44 6.50 -5.59 6.65
CA HIS A 44 5.70 -6.82 6.74
C HIS A 44 4.97 -7.20 5.44
N PHE A 45 5.57 -6.92 4.28
CA PHE A 45 5.09 -7.47 3.03
C PHE A 45 5.68 -8.85 2.78
N GLU A 46 4.81 -9.80 2.43
CA GLU A 46 5.25 -11.11 1.93
C GLU A 46 5.55 -11.01 0.44
N ILE A 47 6.66 -11.62 0.03
CA ILE A 47 7.06 -11.67 -1.37
C ILE A 47 6.26 -12.77 -2.08
N GLU A 48 5.61 -12.40 -3.19
CA GLU A 48 4.86 -13.33 -4.04
C GLU A 48 5.74 -13.86 -5.16
N ARG A 49 6.48 -12.96 -5.82
CA ARG A 49 7.27 -13.28 -7.00
C ARG A 49 8.55 -12.48 -7.02
N GLU A 50 9.65 -13.19 -7.23
CA GLU A 50 10.96 -12.60 -7.53
C GLU A 50 11.35 -12.98 -8.96
N ASN A 51 11.60 -11.98 -9.80
CA ASN A 51 12.12 -12.21 -11.14
C ASN A 51 13.46 -11.49 -11.29
N ARG A 52 14.55 -12.23 -11.09
CA ARG A 52 15.92 -11.70 -11.18
C ARG A 52 16.27 -11.25 -12.60
N GLN A 53 15.72 -11.89 -13.64
CA GLN A 53 15.95 -11.50 -15.04
C GLN A 53 15.21 -10.20 -15.41
N ALA A 54 13.93 -10.10 -15.04
CA ALA A 54 13.12 -8.89 -15.23
C ALA A 54 13.41 -7.79 -14.19
N ARG A 55 14.27 -8.10 -13.22
CA ARG A 55 14.67 -7.26 -12.10
C ARG A 55 13.50 -6.68 -11.32
N THR A 56 12.44 -7.47 -11.17
CA THR A 56 11.19 -7.05 -10.55
C THR A 56 10.87 -7.94 -9.37
N ILE A 57 10.49 -7.33 -8.25
CA ILE A 57 9.99 -7.98 -7.04
C ILE A 57 8.53 -7.56 -6.88
N GLU A 58 7.66 -8.55 -6.70
CA GLU A 58 6.24 -8.33 -6.44
C GLU A 58 5.86 -8.94 -5.10
N THR A 59 5.11 -8.18 -4.31
CA THR A 59 4.56 -8.66 -3.04
C THR A 59 3.17 -9.25 -3.24
N LYS A 60 2.74 -10.08 -2.30
CA LYS A 60 1.32 -10.44 -2.20
C LYS A 60 0.50 -9.22 -1.84
N TYR A 61 -0.80 -9.28 -2.15
CA TYR A 61 -1.75 -8.31 -1.60
C TYR A 61 -1.79 -8.45 -0.09
N ARG A 62 -1.58 -7.33 0.60
CA ARG A 62 -1.72 -7.25 2.03
C ARG A 62 -2.84 -6.29 2.37
N THR A 63 -3.84 -6.79 3.08
CA THR A 63 -4.84 -5.95 3.73
C THR A 63 -4.16 -5.11 4.81
N GLY A 64 -4.25 -3.79 4.69
CA GLY A 64 -3.77 -2.89 5.72
C GLY A 64 -4.66 -2.97 6.94
N SER A 65 -4.06 -3.11 8.12
CA SER A 65 -4.72 -2.71 9.36
C SER A 65 -5.14 -1.24 9.23
N GLY A 66 -6.44 -0.98 9.16
CA GLY A 66 -6.95 0.36 8.90
C GLY A 66 -6.52 1.35 9.98
N LEU A 67 -6.06 2.54 9.58
CA LEU A 67 -5.97 3.84 10.30
C LEU A 67 -5.49 3.91 11.77
N LEU A 68 -5.27 2.80 12.48
CA LEU A 68 -5.25 2.73 13.95
C LEU A 68 -3.99 2.06 14.52
N GLU A 69 -2.91 2.04 13.76
CA GLU A 69 -1.61 1.63 14.30
C GLU A 69 -0.58 2.74 14.07
N PRO A 70 -0.45 3.70 15.01
CA PRO A 70 0.53 4.79 14.95
C PRO A 70 1.99 4.33 14.78
N TRP A 71 2.29 3.08 15.12
CA TRP A 71 3.61 2.45 15.00
C TRP A 71 3.81 1.69 13.68
N HIS A 72 2.77 1.57 12.84
CA HIS A 72 2.94 1.11 11.47
C HIS A 72 3.40 2.30 10.64
N LYS A 73 4.60 2.20 10.06
CA LYS A 73 5.22 3.19 9.16
C LYS A 73 4.36 3.55 7.93
N GLU A 74 3.23 2.88 7.72
CA GLU A 74 2.26 3.15 6.64
C GLU A 74 1.12 4.14 7.01
N SER A 75 1.04 4.58 8.26
CA SER A 75 -0.03 5.49 8.72
C SER A 75 0.30 6.97 8.45
N VAL A 76 0.38 7.35 7.18
CA VAL A 76 0.58 8.75 6.77
C VAL A 76 -0.78 9.43 6.60
N GLY A 77 -1.16 10.32 7.54
CA GLY A 77 -2.29 11.25 7.36
C GLY A 77 -3.26 11.36 8.55
N TRP A 78 -3.30 12.54 9.19
CA TRP A 78 -4.19 12.83 10.34
C TRP A 78 -5.57 13.37 9.92
N SER A 79 -5.85 13.50 8.61
CA SER A 79 -7.10 14.11 8.12
C SER A 79 -8.27 13.14 7.94
N ASN A 80 -8.12 11.85 8.25
CA ASN A 80 -9.21 10.87 8.15
C ASN A 80 -10.01 10.68 9.46
N ARG A 81 -9.95 11.66 10.37
CA ARG A 81 -10.85 11.72 11.53
C ARG A 81 -12.09 12.50 11.15
N LEU A 82 -13.17 11.80 10.82
CA LEU A 82 -14.44 11.85 11.58
C LEU A 82 -15.63 11.22 10.86
N GLU A 83 -15.54 10.79 9.61
CA GLU A 83 -16.68 10.19 8.92
C GLU A 83 -16.32 8.84 8.24
N SER A 84 -16.75 7.76 8.89
CA SER A 84 -17.24 6.50 8.31
C SER A 84 -16.63 6.00 6.98
N THR A 85 -15.58 5.17 7.05
CA THR A 85 -15.39 4.01 6.15
C THR A 85 -14.43 3.00 6.81
N LEU A 86 -14.99 2.00 7.51
CA LEU A 86 -14.29 0.76 7.90
C LEU A 86 -14.08 -0.18 6.70
N GLN A 87 -13.91 0.40 5.51
CA GLN A 87 -13.79 -0.35 4.27
C GLN A 87 -12.37 -0.88 4.18
N THR A 88 -12.24 -2.19 3.97
CA THR A 88 -10.94 -2.84 3.93
C THR A 88 -10.12 -2.30 2.77
N ILE A 89 -8.88 -1.89 3.05
CA ILE A 89 -7.93 -1.47 2.02
C ILE A 89 -6.84 -2.53 1.95
N ARG A 90 -6.48 -2.95 0.74
CA ARG A 90 -5.30 -3.79 0.51
C ARG A 90 -4.30 -3.09 -0.39
N ARG A 91 -3.03 -3.44 -0.21
CA ARG A 91 -1.91 -2.88 -0.95
C ARG A 91 -1.05 -3.98 -1.53
N LYS A 92 -0.50 -3.74 -2.73
CA LYS A 92 0.54 -4.56 -3.36
C LYS A 92 1.69 -3.66 -3.78
N VAL A 93 2.92 -4.08 -3.52
CA VAL A 93 4.11 -3.34 -3.90
C VAL A 93 4.83 -4.07 -5.02
N VAL A 94 5.22 -3.31 -6.03
CA VAL A 94 6.05 -3.77 -7.16
C VAL A 94 7.30 -2.90 -7.19
N ILE A 95 8.47 -3.54 -7.10
CA ILE A 95 9.76 -2.85 -7.10
C ILE A 95 10.55 -3.31 -8.31
N THR A 96 11.11 -2.35 -9.06
CA THR A 96 12.00 -2.62 -10.19
C THR A 96 13.39 -2.06 -9.90
N VAL A 97 14.41 -2.90 -10.04
CA VAL A 97 15.82 -2.54 -9.81
C VAL A 97 16.54 -2.43 -11.15
N SER A 98 17.07 -1.26 -11.48
CA SER A 98 17.77 -1.01 -12.75
C SER A 98 19.19 -0.50 -12.52
N PRO A 99 20.22 -1.03 -13.19
CA PRO A 99 21.57 -0.51 -13.08
C PRO A 99 21.68 0.88 -13.73
N VAL A 100 22.45 1.79 -13.12
CA VAL A 100 22.67 3.14 -13.65
C VAL A 100 24.08 3.25 -14.23
N LYS A 101 24.21 3.89 -15.39
CA LYS A 101 25.51 4.08 -16.08
C LYS A 101 26.55 4.82 -15.22
N SER A 102 26.11 5.73 -14.35
CA SER A 102 26.97 6.50 -13.43
C SER A 102 27.43 5.71 -12.20
N GLY A 103 27.07 4.43 -12.11
CA GLY A 103 27.25 3.61 -10.91
C GLY A 103 26.01 3.64 -10.01
N GLY A 104 25.80 2.54 -9.29
CA GLY A 104 24.64 2.32 -8.43
C GLY A 104 23.44 1.70 -9.15
N HIS A 105 22.34 1.59 -8.41
CA HIS A 105 21.11 0.95 -8.86
C HIS A 105 19.94 1.89 -8.61
N ALA A 106 19.17 2.18 -9.66
CA ALA A 106 17.91 2.90 -9.59
C ALA A 106 16.81 1.93 -9.14
N ILE A 107 16.20 2.22 -8.01
CA ILE A 107 15.08 1.47 -7.44
C ILE A 107 13.82 2.28 -7.71
N GLN A 108 12.94 1.70 -8.51
CA GLN A 108 11.60 2.22 -8.74
C GLN A 108 10.63 1.46 -7.85
N VAL A 109 9.79 2.16 -7.09
CA VAL A 109 8.78 1.56 -6.22
C VAL A 109 7.40 1.98 -6.71
N VAL A 110 6.51 1.01 -6.91
CA VAL A 110 5.11 1.26 -7.26
C VAL A 110 4.24 0.54 -6.23
N ALA A 111 3.51 1.30 -5.42
CA ALA A 111 2.55 0.74 -4.47
C ALA A 111 1.14 0.91 -5.03
N LEU A 112 0.41 -0.18 -5.22
CA LEU A 112 -0.97 -0.20 -5.70
C LEU A 112 -1.91 -0.37 -4.54
N LYS A 113 -2.91 0.51 -4.45
CA LYS A 113 -3.96 0.50 -3.42
C LYS A 113 -5.26 0.03 -4.04
N GLU A 114 -5.93 -0.87 -3.36
CA GLU A 114 -7.26 -1.36 -3.71
C GLU A 114 -8.18 -1.28 -2.48
N LEU A 115 -9.45 -0.99 -2.73
CA LEU A 115 -10.49 -0.80 -1.72
C LEU A 115 -11.52 -1.92 -1.88
N GLU A 116 -11.94 -2.55 -0.80
CA GLU A 116 -12.93 -3.63 -0.83
C GLU A 116 -14.29 -3.08 -1.27
N ASP A 117 -14.90 -3.64 -2.31
CA ASP A 117 -16.25 -3.29 -2.75
C ASP A 117 -17.26 -4.00 -1.85
N ILE A 118 -18.02 -3.24 -1.07
CA ILE A 118 -19.05 -3.77 -0.17
C ILE A 118 -20.40 -3.45 -0.79
N ASP A 119 -21.19 -4.47 -1.13
CA ASP A 119 -22.56 -4.28 -1.59
C ASP A 119 -23.39 -3.56 -0.52
N ALA A 120 -23.94 -2.39 -0.87
CA ALA A 120 -24.63 -1.47 0.04
C ALA A 120 -25.82 -2.09 0.81
N ILE A 121 -26.29 -3.28 0.42
CA ILE A 121 -27.43 -3.97 1.01
C ILE A 121 -27.07 -4.66 2.34
N THR A 122 -25.78 -4.95 2.60
CA THR A 122 -25.35 -5.70 3.79
C THR A 122 -24.73 -4.80 4.88
N ALA A 123 -24.46 -3.54 4.59
CA ALA A 123 -23.89 -2.59 5.53
C ALA A 123 -24.97 -2.04 6.50
N ASN A 124 -25.30 -2.82 7.53
CA ASN A 124 -25.95 -2.36 8.77
C ASN A 124 -27.43 -1.92 8.69
N SER A 125 -28.36 -2.85 8.45
CA SER A 125 -29.78 -2.61 8.77
C SER A 125 -30.28 -3.54 9.89
N PRO A 126 -30.27 -3.11 11.17
CA PRO A 126 -31.06 -3.75 12.21
C PRO A 126 -32.53 -3.34 11.99
N GLY A 127 -33.19 -4.00 11.03
CA GLY A 127 -34.54 -3.62 10.59
C GLY A 127 -34.99 -4.30 9.30
N GLY A 128 -34.51 -5.52 9.02
CA GLY A 128 -34.86 -6.30 7.83
C GLY A 128 -36.29 -6.84 7.88
N ALA A 129 -37.28 -5.96 7.88
CA ALA A 129 -38.66 -6.29 7.55
C ALA A 129 -39.19 -5.21 6.61
N THR A 130 -38.97 -5.41 5.32
CA THR A 130 -39.73 -4.69 4.29
C THR A 130 -40.19 -5.75 3.30
N PHE A 131 -41.50 -6.05 3.34
CA PHE A 131 -42.17 -6.84 2.32
C PHE A 131 -41.95 -6.15 0.97
N GLN A 132 -41.46 -6.87 -0.04
CA GLN A 132 -41.60 -6.44 -1.43
C GLN A 132 -42.70 -7.25 -2.10
N GLU A 133 -43.85 -6.58 -2.24
CA GLU A 133 -44.93 -6.96 -3.14
C GLU A 133 -44.53 -6.61 -4.58
N THR A 134 -44.79 -7.53 -5.50
CA THR A 134 -44.68 -7.45 -6.98
C THR A 134 -43.27 -7.50 -7.59
N SER A 135 -43.02 -8.58 -8.32
CA SER A 135 -41.83 -8.79 -9.16
C SER A 135 -42.19 -8.50 -10.63
N PRO A 136 -41.73 -7.40 -11.24
CA PRO A 136 -41.87 -7.19 -12.67
C PRO A 136 -40.70 -7.79 -13.47
N LEU A 137 -41.07 -8.46 -14.56
CA LEU A 137 -40.27 -9.14 -15.59
C LEU A 137 -38.81 -8.67 -15.76
N GLN A 138 -37.89 -9.60 -15.51
CA GLN A 138 -36.46 -9.46 -15.72
C GLN A 138 -36.14 -9.49 -17.23
N ARG A 139 -35.71 -8.35 -17.78
CA ARG A 139 -35.09 -8.30 -19.12
C ARG A 139 -33.61 -8.58 -18.96
N ASP A 140 -33.19 -9.74 -19.45
CA ASP A 140 -31.80 -10.15 -19.51
C ASP A 140 -31.07 -9.31 -20.57
N LEU A 141 -30.43 -8.24 -20.11
CA LEU A 141 -29.46 -7.49 -20.89
C LEU A 141 -28.09 -7.99 -20.41
N THR A 142 -27.46 -8.84 -21.20
CA THR A 142 -26.08 -9.29 -20.98
C THR A 142 -25.11 -8.31 -21.66
N PRO A 143 -24.58 -7.28 -21.00
CA PRO A 143 -23.39 -6.63 -21.50
C PRO A 143 -22.21 -7.57 -21.22
N VAL A 144 -21.73 -8.25 -22.27
CA VAL A 144 -20.44 -8.95 -22.25
C VAL A 144 -19.34 -7.89 -22.16
N LEU A 145 -19.10 -7.38 -20.96
CA LEU A 145 -17.87 -6.65 -20.64
C LEU A 145 -16.92 -7.64 -20.01
N GLY A 146 -16.15 -8.31 -20.87
CA GLY A 146 -15.08 -9.20 -20.49
C GLY A 146 -13.97 -8.45 -19.76
N GLN A 147 -14.13 -8.24 -18.47
CA GLN A 147 -13.05 -7.96 -17.53
C GLN A 147 -13.32 -8.81 -16.30
N SER A 148 -12.71 -10.00 -16.26
CA SER A 148 -12.58 -10.83 -15.05
C SER A 148 -11.77 -10.08 -14.00
N ARG A 149 -12.38 -9.07 -13.39
CA ARG A 149 -11.92 -8.52 -12.13
C ARG A 149 -12.37 -9.49 -11.05
N PRO A 150 -11.53 -9.81 -10.04
CA PRO A 150 -12.06 -10.46 -8.85
C PRO A 150 -13.13 -9.52 -8.27
N SER A 151 -14.38 -10.00 -8.23
CA SER A 151 -15.49 -9.28 -7.62
C SER A 151 -15.11 -8.94 -6.17
N GLY A 152 -15.28 -7.69 -5.76
CA GLY A 152 -15.04 -7.26 -4.38
C GLY A 152 -13.84 -6.33 -4.15
N TRP A 153 -13.09 -5.91 -5.16
CA TRP A 153 -11.99 -4.94 -4.98
C TRP A 153 -11.94 -3.87 -6.09
N ILE A 154 -11.98 -2.61 -5.69
CA ILE A 154 -11.92 -1.42 -6.54
C ILE A 154 -10.49 -0.84 -6.50
N PRO A 155 -9.79 -0.72 -7.64
CA PRO A 155 -8.47 -0.11 -7.68
C PRO A 155 -8.56 1.40 -7.37
N GLN A 156 -7.74 1.86 -6.42
CA GLN A 156 -7.62 3.27 -6.03
C GLN A 156 -6.39 3.95 -6.68
N GLY A 157 -5.57 3.19 -7.40
CA GLY A 157 -4.36 3.69 -8.05
C GLY A 157 -3.12 3.58 -7.16
N ARG A 158 -2.17 4.52 -7.34
CA ARG A 158 -0.86 4.47 -6.67
C ARG A 158 -0.89 5.12 -5.29
N ASP A 159 -0.33 4.43 -4.30
CA ASP A 159 -0.14 4.94 -2.94
C ASP A 159 1.22 5.65 -2.82
N LEU A 160 1.25 6.94 -3.14
CA LEU A 160 2.49 7.74 -3.16
C LEU A 160 3.14 7.87 -1.78
N ASP A 161 2.35 7.79 -0.70
CA ASP A 161 2.88 7.93 0.65
C ASP A 161 3.60 6.67 1.09
N LEU A 162 3.07 5.49 0.76
CA LEU A 162 3.78 4.23 0.95
C LEU A 162 5.04 4.14 0.07
N GLU A 163 4.95 4.55 -1.20
CA GLU A 163 6.13 4.59 -2.09
C GLU A 163 7.25 5.44 -1.46
N ARG A 164 6.93 6.64 -0.98
CA ARG A 164 7.90 7.51 -0.30
C ARG A 164 8.47 6.90 0.97
N ALA A 165 7.63 6.25 1.78
CA ALA A 165 8.08 5.61 3.02
C ALA A 165 9.09 4.50 2.76
N ILE A 166 8.83 3.64 1.76
CA ILE A 166 9.75 2.58 1.34
C ILE A 166 11.06 3.18 0.81
N LEU A 167 10.97 4.21 -0.04
CA LEU A 167 12.16 4.88 -0.59
C LEU A 167 13.00 5.58 0.49
N LEU A 168 12.36 6.18 1.49
CA LEU A 168 13.05 6.78 2.64
C LEU A 168 13.79 5.75 3.49
N GLU A 169 13.21 4.56 3.66
CA GLU A 169 13.86 3.47 4.38
C GLU A 169 15.05 2.91 3.59
N LEU A 170 14.88 2.73 2.27
CA LEU A 170 15.97 2.32 1.37
C LEU A 170 17.13 3.31 1.34
N GLN A 171 16.84 4.61 1.46
CA GLN A 171 17.88 5.64 1.54
C GLN A 171 18.65 5.60 2.87
N ALA A 172 18.03 5.11 3.94
CA ALA A 172 18.62 5.08 5.27
C ALA A 172 19.58 3.89 5.50
N GLN A 173 19.59 2.90 4.61
CA GLN A 173 20.47 1.71 4.65
C GLN A 173 21.78 1.89 3.86
#